data_AF-A0A7K0XU52-F1
#
_entry.id   AF-A0A7K0XU52-F1
#
_cell.length_a   1.000
_cell.length_b   1.000
_cell.length_c   1.000
_cell.angle_alpha   90.00
_cell.angle_beta   90.00
_cell.angle_gamma   90.00
#
_symmetry.space_group_name_H-M   'P 1'
#
loop_
_entity.id
_entity.type
_entity.pdbx_description
1 polymer ?
#
loop_
_entity_poly.entity_id
_entity_poly.type
_entity_poly.pdbx_seq_one_letter_code
_entity_poly.pdbx_strand_id
1 'polypeptide(L)'
;RDRNHPSVILWSLGNESGYGAHHEALAAWMRHSDPSRPLHYEGAVFHAGWVDGGRNVTDIVCPMYSPIWAVEMYGRNGLGDRPLIMCEYSHAMGNSNGSLADYWRVFENTPGLQGGFIWEWKDHGIRQTVRAAPGWRFAYGGQFGDTPNDANFVADGLMASDLVPHPVMRELAWVHRPVRVSLAPRGRGLVVKNADCFRDVSWLAGTWTLRHNGVITARGRLAVPRIVAGGSATIPLPAGVSAIESGETHLSFAWRTKRDSGWASAGHLVSWDELALRVPGRATRPVRTVAGKPSNKPRVFDLVEVIEPTLWRAATDNDGFKLMSQHHGGGDALARWLHSGLPHGLPPSVQHRHTETEAPDGTVYVDHRFTLPEALADPARVGVRFSVPPEFTHVRWFGLGPHENYPDRRSGALTGIWGGVPDDLAYLVPQDFGLRTGCRWFELVAPSEGIALRITADAPQTVNCSATWHTDDDLFTARDQTELVRRDFLTVHVDASTRGLGTASCGPDVLPQYRIPAGTHRLRYWMSVRVLSQ
;
A
#
# COMPACT_ATOMS: atom_id res chain seq x y z
N ARG A 1 -21.77 -31.29 -10.95
CA ARG A 1 -21.80 -31.11 -9.48
C ARG A 1 -22.48 -29.80 -9.10
N ASP A 2 -21.99 -28.65 -9.57
CA ASP A 2 -22.36 -27.34 -8.98
C ASP A 2 -23.45 -26.54 -9.71
N ARG A 3 -24.10 -27.11 -10.74
CA ARG A 3 -25.06 -26.40 -11.62
C ARG A 3 -26.26 -25.74 -10.91
N ASN A 4 -26.63 -26.27 -9.74
CA ASN A 4 -27.79 -25.80 -8.99
C ASN A 4 -27.45 -24.65 -8.02
N HIS A 5 -26.18 -24.22 -7.94
CA HIS A 5 -25.76 -23.14 -7.06
C HIS A 5 -25.94 -21.78 -7.73
N PRO A 6 -26.76 -20.86 -7.16
CA PRO A 6 -26.97 -19.52 -7.74
C PRO A 6 -25.75 -18.60 -7.56
N SER A 7 -24.82 -18.94 -6.66
CA SER A 7 -23.55 -18.22 -6.50
C SER A 7 -22.59 -18.44 -7.66
N VAL A 8 -22.78 -19.52 -8.43
CA VAL A 8 -22.00 -19.76 -9.65
C VAL A 8 -22.64 -18.96 -10.77
N ILE A 9 -21.92 -17.96 -11.28
CA ILE A 9 -22.40 -17.06 -12.33
C ILE A 9 -21.70 -17.28 -13.68
N LEU A 10 -20.58 -18.00 -13.70
CA LEU A 10 -19.73 -18.26 -14.86
C LEU A 10 -19.16 -19.68 -14.76
N TRP A 11 -18.79 -20.28 -15.90
CA TRP A 11 -18.03 -21.53 -15.95
C TRP A 11 -16.63 -21.32 -16.53
N SER A 12 -15.59 -21.65 -15.76
CA SER A 12 -14.21 -21.73 -16.28
C SER A 12 -14.00 -23.05 -17.00
N LEU A 13 -13.34 -23.02 -18.16
CA LEU A 13 -12.93 -24.24 -18.86
C LEU A 13 -11.57 -24.79 -18.41
N GLY A 14 -10.85 -24.08 -17.55
CA GLY A 14 -9.52 -24.45 -17.07
C GLY A 14 -8.63 -23.23 -16.80
N ASN A 15 -7.34 -23.48 -16.56
CA ASN A 15 -6.31 -22.47 -16.36
C ASN A 15 -5.05 -22.90 -17.11
N GLU A 16 -4.47 -22.01 -17.92
CA GLU A 16 -3.15 -22.19 -18.57
C GLU A 16 -2.93 -23.55 -19.27
N SER A 17 -3.99 -24.19 -19.77
CA SER A 17 -3.94 -25.51 -20.42
C SER A 17 -3.86 -25.45 -21.95
N GLY A 18 -3.36 -24.33 -22.49
CA GLY A 18 -3.28 -24.08 -23.94
C GLY A 18 -4.62 -23.71 -24.58
N TYR A 19 -4.75 -23.81 -25.90
CA TYR A 19 -6.04 -23.62 -26.59
C TYR A 19 -6.15 -24.58 -27.79
N GLY A 20 -7.32 -25.21 -27.99
CA GLY A 20 -7.53 -26.16 -29.08
C GLY A 20 -8.86 -26.93 -29.00
N ALA A 21 -9.03 -27.93 -29.85
CA ALA A 21 -10.28 -28.66 -30.08
C ALA A 21 -10.92 -29.27 -28.82
N HIS A 22 -10.13 -29.67 -27.82
CA HIS A 22 -10.67 -30.16 -26.55
C HIS A 22 -11.46 -29.08 -25.79
N HIS A 23 -10.98 -27.83 -25.80
CA HIS A 23 -11.67 -26.70 -25.19
C HIS A 23 -12.94 -26.35 -25.97
N GLU A 24 -12.91 -26.43 -27.30
CA GLU A 24 -14.09 -26.22 -28.14
C GLU A 24 -15.18 -27.27 -27.90
N ALA A 25 -14.80 -28.54 -27.78
CA ALA A 25 -15.73 -29.62 -27.45
C ALA A 25 -16.33 -29.45 -26.05
N LEU A 26 -15.50 -29.07 -25.06
CA LEU A 26 -15.97 -28.79 -23.71
C LEU A 26 -16.94 -27.62 -23.68
N ALA A 27 -16.62 -26.52 -24.38
CA ALA A 27 -17.50 -25.36 -24.50
C ALA A 27 -18.84 -25.72 -25.15
N ALA A 28 -18.84 -26.52 -26.22
CA ALA A 28 -20.05 -26.98 -26.88
C ALA A 28 -20.93 -27.81 -25.93
N TRP A 29 -20.32 -28.74 -25.18
CA TRP A 29 -21.05 -29.53 -24.18
C TRP A 29 -21.62 -28.67 -23.05
N MET A 30 -20.83 -27.72 -22.54
CA MET A 30 -21.28 -26.81 -21.47
C MET A 30 -22.44 -25.94 -21.92
N ARG A 31 -22.37 -25.32 -23.12
CA ARG A 31 -23.48 -24.52 -23.66
C ARG A 31 -24.74 -25.34 -23.91
N HIS A 32 -24.60 -26.61 -24.31
CA HIS A 32 -25.74 -27.51 -24.44
C HIS A 32 -26.34 -27.88 -23.07
N SER A 33 -25.49 -28.17 -22.09
CA SER A 33 -25.91 -28.72 -20.79
C SER A 33 -26.39 -27.66 -19.79
N ASP A 34 -25.84 -26.45 -19.86
CA ASP A 34 -26.21 -25.30 -19.05
C ASP A 34 -26.03 -23.99 -19.83
N PRO A 35 -27.03 -23.62 -20.68
CA PRO A 35 -26.99 -22.36 -21.41
C PRO A 35 -27.25 -21.12 -20.54
N SER A 36 -27.48 -21.28 -19.23
CA SER A 36 -27.87 -20.17 -18.34
C SER A 36 -26.71 -19.33 -17.84
N ARG A 37 -25.45 -19.75 -18.08
CA ARG A 37 -24.24 -19.11 -17.56
C ARG A 37 -23.19 -18.91 -18.67
N PRO A 38 -22.53 -17.74 -18.73
CA PRO A 38 -21.44 -17.53 -19.67
C PRO A 38 -20.21 -18.39 -19.35
N LEU A 39 -19.43 -18.68 -20.38
CA LEU A 39 -18.14 -19.34 -20.29
C LEU A 39 -17.01 -18.32 -20.16
N HIS A 40 -15.96 -18.69 -19.43
CA HIS A 40 -14.69 -17.97 -19.44
C HIS A 40 -13.51 -18.92 -19.59
N TYR A 41 -12.52 -18.53 -20.39
CA TYR A 41 -11.29 -19.27 -20.54
C TYR A 41 -10.14 -18.39 -21.00
N GLU A 42 -9.17 -18.18 -20.12
CA GLU A 42 -8.04 -17.28 -20.37
C GLU A 42 -7.14 -17.79 -21.50
N GLY A 43 -6.87 -19.10 -21.56
CA GLY A 43 -5.94 -19.64 -22.58
C GLY A 43 -6.38 -19.31 -24.01
N ALA A 44 -7.68 -19.18 -24.26
CA ALA A 44 -8.20 -18.72 -25.54
C ALA A 44 -7.96 -17.22 -25.79
N VAL A 45 -8.07 -16.39 -24.75
CA VAL A 45 -7.76 -14.96 -24.78
C VAL A 45 -6.27 -14.76 -25.11
N PHE A 46 -5.39 -15.53 -24.45
CA PHE A 46 -3.95 -15.49 -24.64
C PHE A 46 -3.52 -15.99 -26.03
N HIS A 47 -3.98 -17.17 -26.45
CA HIS A 47 -3.50 -17.82 -27.67
C HIS A 47 -4.20 -17.37 -28.96
N ALA A 48 -5.46 -16.93 -28.91
CA ALA A 48 -6.22 -16.52 -30.10
C ALA A 48 -6.42 -15.01 -30.20
N GLY A 49 -5.96 -14.25 -29.20
CA GLY A 49 -6.13 -12.81 -29.12
C GLY A 49 -7.45 -12.40 -28.44
N TRP A 50 -7.37 -11.41 -27.58
CA TRP A 50 -8.47 -11.01 -26.69
C TRP A 50 -9.58 -10.15 -27.32
N VAL A 51 -9.38 -9.64 -28.55
CA VAL A 51 -10.41 -8.85 -29.24
C VAL A 51 -11.41 -9.80 -29.91
N ASP A 52 -10.98 -10.51 -30.95
CA ASP A 52 -11.85 -11.36 -31.77
C ASP A 52 -11.62 -12.87 -31.61
N GLY A 53 -10.57 -13.26 -30.90
CA GLY A 53 -10.21 -14.66 -30.69
C GLY A 53 -11.05 -15.36 -29.62
N GLY A 54 -11.02 -16.69 -29.68
CA GLY A 54 -11.52 -17.55 -28.60
C GLY A 54 -13.03 -17.56 -28.40
N ARG A 55 -13.82 -16.90 -29.27
CA ARG A 55 -15.28 -16.74 -29.11
C ARG A 55 -16.04 -18.07 -28.98
N ASN A 56 -15.51 -19.13 -29.58
CA ASN A 56 -16.08 -20.47 -29.45
C ASN A 56 -16.03 -21.02 -28.02
N VAL A 57 -15.17 -20.49 -27.15
CA VAL A 57 -14.93 -21.07 -25.81
C VAL A 57 -15.01 -20.07 -24.66
N THR A 58 -15.03 -18.76 -24.94
CA THR A 58 -15.11 -17.73 -23.91
C THR A 58 -16.07 -16.60 -24.32
N ASP A 59 -17.04 -16.33 -23.45
CA ASP A 59 -18.06 -15.29 -23.61
C ASP A 59 -17.61 -13.96 -22.96
N ILE A 60 -16.57 -14.02 -22.10
CA ILE A 60 -15.92 -12.84 -21.50
C ILE A 60 -14.46 -12.76 -21.93
N VAL A 61 -13.91 -11.55 -21.99
CA VAL A 61 -12.48 -11.34 -22.15
C VAL A 61 -11.83 -11.36 -20.78
N CYS A 62 -11.00 -12.36 -20.51
CA CYS A 62 -10.45 -12.62 -19.19
C CYS A 62 -8.94 -12.79 -19.22
N PRO A 63 -8.17 -11.74 -19.50
CA PRO A 63 -6.72 -11.84 -19.49
C PRO A 63 -6.19 -11.93 -18.05
N MET A 64 -5.04 -12.57 -17.90
CA MET A 64 -4.21 -12.49 -16.71
C MET A 64 -3.26 -11.29 -16.78
N TYR A 65 -3.05 -10.60 -15.66
CA TYR A 65 -1.97 -9.64 -15.40
C TYR A 65 -1.74 -8.53 -16.45
N SER A 66 -2.75 -8.20 -17.25
CA SER A 66 -2.62 -7.17 -18.28
C SER A 66 -2.40 -5.78 -17.69
N PRO A 67 -1.50 -4.96 -18.26
CA PRO A 67 -1.24 -3.61 -17.76
C PRO A 67 -2.46 -2.71 -17.94
N ILE A 68 -2.61 -1.74 -17.02
CA ILE A 68 -3.77 -0.83 -16.95
C ILE A 68 -4.08 -0.18 -18.31
N TRP A 69 -3.06 0.29 -19.04
CA TRP A 69 -3.25 0.96 -20.33
C TRP A 69 -3.87 0.03 -21.39
N ALA A 70 -3.56 -1.26 -21.37
CA ALA A 70 -4.05 -2.21 -22.37
C ALA A 70 -5.52 -2.55 -22.10
N VAL A 71 -5.87 -2.70 -20.82
CA VAL A 71 -7.25 -2.86 -20.36
C VAL A 71 -8.09 -1.61 -20.64
N GLU A 72 -7.55 -0.42 -20.37
CA GLU A 72 -8.23 0.84 -20.69
C GLU A 72 -8.46 0.99 -22.20
N MET A 73 -7.47 0.62 -23.02
CA MET A 73 -7.56 0.67 -24.47
C MET A 73 -8.68 -0.24 -24.99
N TYR A 74 -8.83 -1.45 -24.44
CA TYR A 74 -9.91 -2.37 -24.81
C TYR A 74 -11.29 -1.71 -24.65
N GLY A 75 -11.56 -1.12 -23.48
CA GLY A 75 -12.85 -0.49 -23.19
C GLY A 75 -13.07 0.83 -23.94
N ARG A 76 -12.05 1.70 -24.07
CA ARG A 76 -12.20 3.02 -24.71
C ARG A 76 -12.37 2.96 -26.22
N ASN A 77 -11.63 2.07 -26.88
CA ASN A 77 -11.67 1.97 -28.33
C ASN A 77 -12.86 1.12 -28.82
N GLY A 78 -13.67 0.57 -27.91
CA GLY A 78 -14.78 -0.31 -28.24
C GLY A 78 -14.34 -1.52 -29.06
N LEU A 79 -13.10 -1.98 -28.87
CA LEU A 79 -12.48 -2.99 -29.72
C LEU A 79 -13.22 -4.34 -29.61
N GLY A 80 -13.76 -4.64 -28.44
CA GLY A 80 -14.53 -5.86 -28.22
C GLY A 80 -15.99 -5.59 -27.86
N ASP A 81 -16.82 -6.59 -28.16
CA ASP A 81 -18.26 -6.68 -27.87
C ASP A 81 -18.56 -7.54 -26.63
N ARG A 82 -17.52 -7.99 -25.92
CA ARG A 82 -17.59 -8.81 -24.71
C ARG A 82 -17.13 -7.98 -23.49
N PRO A 83 -17.67 -8.23 -22.29
CA PRO A 83 -17.11 -7.60 -21.10
C PRO A 83 -15.71 -8.13 -20.81
N LEU A 84 -14.85 -7.26 -20.27
CA LEU A 84 -13.53 -7.63 -19.77
C LEU A 84 -13.56 -7.78 -18.25
N ILE A 85 -13.23 -8.98 -17.77
CA ILE A 85 -13.06 -9.33 -16.36
C ILE A 85 -11.73 -10.05 -16.24
N MET A 86 -10.72 -9.43 -15.65
CA MET A 86 -9.41 -10.06 -15.49
C MET A 86 -9.55 -11.28 -14.57
N CYS A 87 -9.26 -12.49 -15.05
CA CYS A 87 -9.36 -13.70 -14.22
C CYS A 87 -8.28 -13.73 -13.14
N GLU A 88 -7.14 -13.09 -13.38
CA GLU A 88 -6.10 -12.81 -12.38
C GLU A 88 -5.51 -11.42 -12.65
N TYR A 89 -5.38 -10.61 -11.60
CA TYR A 89 -4.64 -9.36 -11.65
C TYR A 89 -4.06 -9.03 -10.28
N SER A 90 -3.15 -8.07 -10.24
CA SER A 90 -2.56 -7.56 -9.00
C SER A 90 -2.02 -8.68 -8.10
N HIS A 91 -0.96 -9.36 -8.54
CA HIS A 91 -0.34 -10.46 -7.79
C HIS A 91 0.08 -10.02 -6.37
N ALA A 92 -0.32 -10.74 -5.33
CA ALA A 92 -0.25 -10.31 -3.93
C ALA A 92 0.98 -10.83 -3.16
N MET A 93 1.99 -11.33 -3.86
CA MET A 93 3.23 -11.86 -3.28
C MET A 93 4.04 -10.84 -2.50
N GLY A 94 4.15 -11.10 -1.20
CA GLY A 94 4.90 -10.25 -0.27
C GLY A 94 4.27 -8.87 -0.08
N ASN A 95 5.11 -7.84 0.00
CA ASN A 95 4.63 -6.47 0.08
C ASN A 95 4.26 -5.95 -1.32
N SER A 96 2.99 -6.13 -1.71
CA SER A 96 2.56 -5.99 -3.11
C SER A 96 1.34 -5.10 -3.35
N ASN A 97 0.63 -5.35 -4.45
CA ASN A 97 -0.64 -4.73 -4.84
C ASN A 97 -0.56 -3.20 -4.98
N GLY A 98 0.60 -2.71 -5.44
CA GLY A 98 0.72 -1.35 -5.92
C GLY A 98 -0.25 -1.08 -7.08
N SER A 99 -0.70 0.17 -7.21
CA SER A 99 -1.58 0.65 -8.28
C SER A 99 -2.98 0.02 -8.31
N LEU A 100 -3.43 -0.63 -7.24
CA LEU A 100 -4.78 -1.20 -7.15
C LEU A 100 -5.87 -0.14 -7.37
N ALA A 101 -5.70 1.05 -6.79
CA ALA A 101 -6.62 2.17 -7.00
C ALA A 101 -6.59 2.72 -8.44
N ASP A 102 -5.47 2.61 -9.15
CA ASP A 102 -5.37 3.02 -10.55
C ASP A 102 -6.13 2.07 -11.48
N TYR A 103 -6.05 0.75 -11.24
CA TYR A 103 -6.90 -0.24 -11.92
C TYR A 103 -8.38 0.08 -11.71
N TRP A 104 -8.79 0.28 -10.46
CA TRP A 104 -10.19 0.58 -10.13
C TRP A 104 -10.66 1.90 -10.72
N ARG A 105 -9.81 2.92 -10.80
CA ARG A 105 -10.14 4.15 -11.53
C ARG A 105 -10.45 3.86 -13.00
N VAL A 106 -9.73 2.96 -13.66
CA VAL A 106 -10.01 2.58 -15.05
C VAL A 106 -11.29 1.73 -15.16
N PHE A 107 -11.45 0.73 -14.29
CA PHE A 107 -12.64 -0.12 -14.27
C PHE A 107 -13.94 0.67 -14.07
N GLU A 108 -13.94 1.65 -13.16
CA GLU A 108 -15.14 2.42 -12.84
C GLU A 108 -15.51 3.49 -13.87
N ASN A 109 -14.54 3.93 -14.69
CA ASN A 109 -14.73 5.04 -15.62
C ASN A 109 -14.73 4.63 -17.10
N THR A 110 -14.57 3.34 -17.39
CA THR A 110 -14.51 2.83 -18.78
C THR A 110 -15.58 1.76 -18.99
N PRO A 111 -16.56 1.98 -19.87
CA PRO A 111 -17.56 0.97 -20.21
C PRO A 111 -16.94 -0.34 -20.72
N GLY A 112 -17.60 -1.46 -20.44
CA GLY A 112 -17.14 -2.80 -20.85
C GLY A 112 -16.11 -3.43 -19.90
N LEU A 113 -15.52 -2.66 -18.98
CA LEU A 113 -14.63 -3.19 -17.95
C LEU A 113 -15.41 -3.49 -16.67
N GLN A 114 -15.22 -4.69 -16.11
CA GLN A 114 -16.00 -5.15 -14.94
C GLN A 114 -15.12 -5.59 -13.76
N GLY A 115 -13.84 -5.21 -13.76
CA GLY A 115 -12.90 -5.53 -12.69
C GLY A 115 -12.12 -6.82 -12.95
N GLY A 116 -11.84 -7.56 -11.88
CA GLY A 116 -11.12 -8.81 -11.94
C GLY A 116 -10.94 -9.46 -10.58
N PHE A 117 -10.24 -10.59 -10.54
CA PHE A 117 -9.95 -11.35 -9.33
C PHE A 117 -8.47 -11.22 -8.97
N ILE A 118 -8.20 -10.86 -7.72
CA ILE A 118 -6.82 -10.71 -7.23
C ILE A 118 -6.22 -12.10 -7.04
N TRP A 119 -4.99 -12.28 -7.51
CA TRP A 119 -4.19 -13.47 -7.21
C TRP A 119 -3.31 -13.22 -5.98
N GLU A 120 -3.49 -13.88 -4.84
CA GLU A 120 -4.59 -14.78 -4.48
C GLU A 120 -5.10 -14.52 -3.05
N TRP A 121 -5.91 -15.42 -2.49
CA TRP A 121 -6.55 -15.18 -1.20
C TRP A 121 -5.60 -15.35 -0.02
N LYS A 122 -4.72 -16.37 -0.02
CA LYS A 122 -3.92 -16.74 1.15
C LYS A 122 -2.57 -17.33 0.73
N ASP A 123 -1.52 -17.01 1.50
CA ASP A 123 -0.24 -17.70 1.42
C ASP A 123 -0.37 -19.19 1.76
N HIS A 124 0.21 -20.05 0.93
CA HIS A 124 0.20 -21.50 1.12
C HIS A 124 1.39 -22.04 1.92
N GLY A 125 1.80 -21.33 2.97
CA GLY A 125 2.77 -21.82 3.94
C GLY A 125 2.22 -22.96 4.79
N ILE A 126 2.99 -24.04 4.91
CA ILE A 126 2.64 -25.22 5.69
C ILE A 126 3.32 -25.15 7.05
N ARG A 127 2.55 -25.26 8.13
CA ARG A 127 3.12 -25.25 9.49
C ARG A 127 4.11 -26.40 9.67
N GLN A 128 5.37 -26.08 9.96
CA GLN A 128 6.46 -27.02 10.15
C GLN A 128 7.17 -26.74 11.48
N THR A 129 7.37 -27.77 12.29
CA THR A 129 8.21 -27.67 13.49
C THR A 129 9.68 -27.54 13.08
N VAL A 130 10.38 -26.53 13.58
CA VAL A 130 11.79 -26.33 13.28
C VAL A 130 12.62 -27.23 14.20
N ARG A 131 13.44 -28.12 13.63
CA ARG A 131 14.27 -29.04 14.44
C ARG A 131 15.51 -28.37 15.03
N ALA A 132 16.03 -27.34 14.36
CA ALA A 132 17.26 -26.64 14.73
C ALA A 132 17.06 -25.49 15.73
N ALA A 133 15.81 -25.08 15.99
CA ALA A 133 15.46 -24.04 16.95
C ALA A 133 14.08 -24.36 17.56
N PRO A 134 13.84 -24.08 18.85
CA PRO A 134 12.53 -24.29 19.45
C PRO A 134 11.49 -23.41 18.74
N GLY A 135 10.43 -24.03 18.20
CA GLY A 135 9.33 -23.29 17.58
C GLY A 135 8.75 -23.98 16.35
N TRP A 136 7.94 -23.21 15.61
CA TRP A 136 7.35 -23.61 14.34
C TRP A 136 7.47 -22.44 13.35
N ARG A 137 7.44 -22.75 12.06
CA ARG A 137 7.36 -21.78 10.94
C ARG A 137 6.26 -22.16 9.98
N PHE A 138 5.88 -21.24 9.10
CA PHE A 138 5.21 -21.59 7.85
C PHE A 138 6.28 -21.87 6.81
N ALA A 139 6.33 -23.10 6.33
CA ALA A 139 7.33 -23.56 5.37
C ALA A 139 6.76 -23.59 3.94
N TYR A 140 7.62 -23.35 2.97
CA TYR A 140 7.30 -23.30 1.54
C TYR A 140 8.25 -24.23 0.74
N GLY A 141 8.24 -24.16 -0.60
CA GLY A 141 9.04 -25.03 -1.47
C GLY A 141 10.53 -25.07 -1.11
N GLY A 142 11.16 -26.25 -1.22
CA GLY A 142 12.56 -26.48 -0.88
C GLY A 142 12.85 -26.65 0.61
N GLN A 143 11.91 -26.28 1.50
CA GLN A 143 12.05 -26.46 2.94
C GLN A 143 11.57 -27.83 3.43
N PHE A 144 11.23 -28.73 2.51
CA PHE A 144 10.91 -30.14 2.75
C PHE A 144 11.94 -31.11 2.16
N GLY A 145 13.03 -30.60 1.58
CA GLY A 145 14.05 -31.39 0.89
C GLY A 145 13.68 -31.77 -0.55
N ASP A 146 12.66 -31.10 -1.10
CA ASP A 146 12.13 -31.25 -2.44
C ASP A 146 12.95 -30.50 -3.50
N THR A 147 13.24 -31.19 -4.61
CA THR A 147 13.90 -30.62 -5.80
C THR A 147 13.31 -31.30 -7.05
N PRO A 148 12.85 -30.55 -8.07
CA PRO A 148 12.82 -29.08 -8.15
C PRO A 148 11.74 -28.47 -7.23
N ASN A 149 11.87 -27.16 -6.95
CA ASN A 149 10.89 -26.34 -6.25
C ASN A 149 10.97 -24.87 -6.70
N ASP A 150 9.87 -24.13 -6.53
CA ASP A 150 9.77 -22.68 -6.79
C ASP A 150 9.67 -21.88 -5.49
N ALA A 151 10.38 -22.31 -4.44
CA ALA A 151 10.52 -21.64 -3.15
C ALA A 151 9.22 -20.97 -2.62
N ASN A 152 9.23 -19.64 -2.46
CA ASN A 152 8.15 -18.84 -1.88
C ASN A 152 7.14 -18.31 -2.91
N PHE A 153 7.17 -18.73 -4.17
CA PHE A 153 6.18 -18.29 -5.16
C PHE A 153 4.74 -18.68 -4.76
N VAL A 154 4.58 -19.66 -3.87
CA VAL A 154 3.30 -20.08 -3.27
C VAL A 154 2.81 -19.17 -2.12
N ALA A 155 3.56 -18.11 -1.81
CA ALA A 155 3.28 -17.14 -0.74
C ALA A 155 2.85 -15.79 -1.34
N ASP A 156 1.72 -15.85 -2.02
CA ASP A 156 1.16 -14.87 -2.94
C ASP A 156 -0.24 -14.40 -2.54
N GLY A 157 -0.55 -14.43 -1.24
CA GLY A 157 -1.87 -14.14 -0.69
C GLY A 157 -2.10 -12.70 -0.22
N LEU A 158 -3.36 -12.28 -0.29
CA LEU A 158 -3.90 -11.14 0.46
C LEU A 158 -3.90 -11.36 1.98
N MET A 159 -3.76 -12.62 2.41
CA MET A 159 -3.76 -13.07 3.79
C MET A 159 -2.55 -13.98 4.02
N ALA A 160 -2.01 -13.95 5.23
CA ALA A 160 -1.02 -14.92 5.69
C ALA A 160 -1.63 -16.34 5.77
N SER A 161 -0.78 -17.33 5.96
CA SER A 161 -1.17 -18.75 5.98
C SER A 161 -2.18 -19.12 7.08
N ASP A 162 -2.27 -18.35 8.15
CA ASP A 162 -3.24 -18.47 9.24
C ASP A 162 -4.44 -17.52 9.14
N LEU A 163 -4.65 -16.91 7.97
CA LEU A 163 -5.74 -15.97 7.69
C LEU A 163 -5.63 -14.66 8.49
N VAL A 164 -4.41 -14.26 8.89
CA VAL A 164 -4.14 -12.88 9.30
C VAL A 164 -4.04 -12.01 8.03
N PRO A 165 -4.79 -10.90 7.93
CA PRO A 165 -4.80 -10.08 6.71
C PRO A 165 -3.48 -9.32 6.53
N HIS A 166 -2.93 -9.33 5.31
CA HIS A 166 -1.82 -8.46 4.95
C HIS A 166 -2.28 -6.99 4.87
N PRO A 167 -1.34 -6.02 5.01
CA PRO A 167 -1.69 -4.59 5.00
C PRO A 167 -2.52 -4.14 3.78
N VAL A 168 -2.30 -4.75 2.61
CA VAL A 168 -3.07 -4.49 1.38
C VAL A 168 -4.59 -4.60 1.56
N MET A 169 -5.07 -5.45 2.46
CA MET A 169 -6.52 -5.65 2.68
C MET A 169 -7.26 -4.35 2.99
N ARG A 170 -6.57 -3.33 3.50
CA ARG A 170 -7.12 -1.98 3.68
C ARG A 170 -7.34 -1.23 2.37
N GLU A 171 -6.39 -1.27 1.44
CA GLU A 171 -6.55 -0.66 0.11
C GLU A 171 -7.63 -1.42 -0.68
N LEU A 172 -7.66 -2.76 -0.58
CA LEU A 172 -8.66 -3.60 -1.21
C LEU A 172 -10.09 -3.26 -0.74
N ALA A 173 -10.29 -3.20 0.58
CA ALA A 173 -11.57 -2.80 1.15
C ALA A 173 -11.95 -1.36 0.73
N TRP A 174 -10.97 -0.47 0.57
CA TRP A 174 -11.23 0.89 0.10
C TRP A 174 -11.66 0.93 -1.37
N VAL A 175 -10.98 0.25 -2.29
CA VAL A 175 -11.35 0.30 -3.72
C VAL A 175 -12.74 -0.30 -3.97
N HIS A 176 -13.16 -1.30 -3.18
CA HIS A 176 -14.47 -1.95 -3.25
C HIS A 176 -15.58 -1.26 -2.42
N ARG A 177 -15.30 -0.12 -1.79
CA ARG A 177 -16.25 0.51 -0.87
C ARG A 177 -17.59 0.86 -1.58
N PRO A 178 -18.76 0.56 -0.97
CA PRO A 178 -20.05 0.74 -1.63
C PRO A 178 -20.55 2.18 -1.65
N VAL A 179 -19.97 3.07 -0.84
CA VAL A 179 -20.35 4.49 -0.80
C VAL A 179 -19.12 5.33 -1.07
N ARG A 180 -19.23 6.28 -2.00
CA ARG A 180 -18.14 7.21 -2.36
C ARG A 180 -18.56 8.63 -2.06
N VAL A 181 -17.67 9.41 -1.47
CA VAL A 181 -17.90 10.83 -1.17
C VAL A 181 -16.88 11.70 -1.90
N SER A 182 -17.36 12.70 -2.63
CA SER A 182 -16.53 13.68 -3.33
C SER A 182 -17.07 15.11 -3.13
N LEU A 183 -16.26 16.11 -3.46
CA LEU A 183 -16.72 17.50 -3.49
C LEU A 183 -17.63 17.72 -4.71
N ALA A 184 -18.75 18.43 -4.49
CA ALA A 184 -19.59 18.86 -5.59
C ALA A 184 -18.84 19.85 -6.52
N PRO A 185 -19.21 19.92 -7.82
CA PRO A 185 -18.68 20.94 -8.71
C PRO A 185 -18.81 22.35 -8.11
N ARG A 186 -17.75 23.15 -8.21
CA ARG A 186 -17.63 24.49 -7.58
C ARG A 186 -17.54 24.50 -6.05
N GLY A 187 -17.33 23.35 -5.40
CA GLY A 187 -16.99 23.24 -3.98
C GLY A 187 -18.13 23.51 -2.99
N ARG A 188 -19.38 23.62 -3.47
CA ARG A 188 -20.56 23.94 -2.64
C ARG A 188 -21.37 22.68 -2.32
N GLY A 189 -20.79 21.78 -1.53
CA GLY A 189 -21.45 20.56 -1.07
C GLY A 189 -20.64 19.29 -1.29
N LEU A 190 -21.25 18.16 -0.94
CA LEU A 190 -20.71 16.82 -1.08
C LEU A 190 -21.60 16.03 -2.04
N VAL A 191 -21.00 15.30 -2.97
CA VAL A 191 -21.68 14.27 -3.76
C VAL A 191 -21.45 12.94 -3.07
N VAL A 192 -22.54 12.29 -2.67
CA VAL A 192 -22.52 10.92 -2.13
C VAL A 192 -23.05 10.00 -3.24
N LYS A 193 -22.22 9.06 -3.69
CA LYS A 193 -22.57 8.07 -4.71
C LYS A 193 -22.70 6.69 -4.07
N ASN A 194 -23.75 5.97 -4.44
CA ASN A 194 -23.93 4.56 -4.11
C ASN A 194 -23.38 3.71 -5.27
N ALA A 195 -22.36 2.92 -4.99
CA ALA A 195 -21.73 2.00 -5.93
C ALA A 195 -22.30 0.56 -5.84
N ASP A 196 -23.20 0.27 -4.90
CA ASP A 196 -23.90 -1.02 -4.86
C ASP A 196 -24.79 -1.20 -6.11
N CYS A 197 -24.91 -2.47 -6.55
CA CYS A 197 -25.73 -2.85 -7.70
C CYS A 197 -27.22 -3.11 -7.35
N PHE A 198 -27.54 -3.39 -6.08
CA PHE A 198 -28.90 -3.84 -5.70
C PHE A 198 -29.48 -3.14 -4.47
N ARG A 199 -28.64 -2.69 -3.53
CA ARG A 199 -29.08 -2.12 -2.25
C ARG A 199 -29.00 -0.60 -2.30
N ASP A 200 -29.91 0.06 -1.58
CA ASP A 200 -29.77 1.48 -1.27
C ASP A 200 -28.84 1.69 -0.05
N VAL A 201 -28.44 2.93 0.23
CA VAL A 201 -27.50 3.22 1.35
C VAL A 201 -28.12 3.16 2.76
N SER A 202 -29.41 2.82 2.90
CA SER A 202 -30.12 2.93 4.19
C SER A 202 -29.66 1.92 5.24
N TRP A 203 -28.98 0.84 4.84
CA TRP A 203 -28.38 -0.14 5.76
C TRP A 203 -27.13 0.39 6.48
N LEU A 204 -26.62 1.56 6.08
CA LEU A 204 -25.42 2.18 6.63
C LEU A 204 -25.69 3.44 7.46
N ALA A 205 -24.88 3.63 8.49
CA ALA A 205 -24.79 4.85 9.28
C ALA A 205 -23.53 5.62 8.87
N GLY A 206 -23.74 6.81 8.27
CA GLY A 206 -22.67 7.71 7.87
C GLY A 206 -22.27 8.67 9.00
N THR A 207 -20.97 8.90 9.15
CA THR A 207 -20.38 9.90 10.05
C THR A 207 -19.32 10.70 9.31
N TRP A 208 -19.07 11.92 9.78
CA TRP A 208 -17.98 12.76 9.29
C TRP A 208 -17.08 13.21 10.45
N THR A 209 -15.82 13.45 10.15
CA THR A 209 -14.81 13.98 11.08
C THR A 209 -13.99 15.04 10.38
N LEU A 210 -13.92 16.23 10.98
CA LEU A 210 -13.08 17.35 10.55
C LEU A 210 -11.79 17.34 11.36
N ARG A 211 -10.66 17.31 10.65
CA ARG A 211 -9.32 17.42 11.24
C ARG A 211 -8.66 18.71 10.80
N HIS A 212 -8.06 19.40 11.75
CA HIS A 212 -7.20 20.55 11.53
C HIS A 212 -5.80 20.24 12.07
N ASN A 213 -4.80 20.29 11.20
CA ASN A 213 -3.42 19.87 11.49
C ASN A 213 -3.37 18.47 12.15
N GLY A 214 -4.21 17.55 11.67
CA GLY A 214 -4.30 16.18 12.16
C GLY A 214 -5.13 15.99 13.44
N VAL A 215 -5.51 17.06 14.14
CA VAL A 215 -6.33 17.02 15.36
C VAL A 215 -7.80 17.10 15.00
N ILE A 216 -8.63 16.24 15.60
CA ILE A 216 -10.09 16.27 15.41
C ILE A 216 -10.65 17.51 16.09
N THR A 217 -11.27 18.41 15.30
CA THR A 217 -11.90 19.64 15.81
C THR A 217 -13.42 19.54 15.83
N ALA A 218 -14.00 18.74 14.94
CA ALA A 218 -15.43 18.48 14.93
C ALA A 218 -15.73 17.09 14.35
N ARG A 219 -16.88 16.53 14.73
CA ARG A 219 -17.41 15.27 14.19
C ARG A 219 -18.91 15.26 14.30
N GLY A 220 -19.58 14.48 13.46
CA GLY A 220 -21.03 14.38 13.50
C GLY A 220 -21.57 13.23 12.67
N ARG A 221 -22.89 13.08 12.72
CA ARG A 221 -23.63 12.20 11.81
C ARG A 221 -23.75 12.86 10.45
N LEU A 222 -23.66 12.05 9.41
CA LEU A 222 -23.91 12.50 8.04
C LEU A 222 -25.36 12.18 7.68
N ALA A 223 -26.20 13.21 7.57
CA ALA A 223 -27.57 13.06 7.10
C ALA A 223 -27.57 12.91 5.58
N VAL A 224 -27.94 11.73 5.09
CA VAL A 224 -27.97 11.41 3.66
C VAL A 224 -29.36 10.89 3.32
N PRO A 225 -29.97 11.36 2.21
CA PRO A 225 -31.24 10.81 1.76
C PRO A 225 -31.08 9.34 1.39
N ARG A 226 -32.20 8.66 1.13
CA ARG A 226 -32.14 7.34 0.49
C ARG A 226 -31.51 7.50 -0.91
N ILE A 227 -30.41 6.81 -1.15
CA ILE A 227 -29.73 6.75 -2.45
C ILE A 227 -29.85 5.31 -2.94
N VAL A 228 -30.61 5.10 -4.01
CA VAL A 228 -30.80 3.79 -4.65
C VAL A 228 -29.48 3.25 -5.22
N ALA A 229 -29.43 1.96 -5.56
CA ALA A 229 -28.29 1.34 -6.24
C ALA A 229 -27.85 2.15 -7.48
N GLY A 230 -26.55 2.35 -7.65
CA GLY A 230 -25.96 3.19 -8.71
C GLY A 230 -26.27 4.69 -8.66
N GLY A 231 -27.15 5.13 -7.74
CA GLY A 231 -27.58 6.53 -7.64
C GLY A 231 -26.58 7.44 -6.94
N SER A 232 -26.86 8.75 -6.96
CA SER A 232 -26.12 9.74 -6.20
C SER A 232 -27.04 10.83 -5.64
N ALA A 233 -26.57 11.52 -4.61
CA ALA A 233 -27.22 12.72 -4.07
C ALA A 233 -26.18 13.77 -3.68
N THR A 234 -26.53 15.04 -3.90
CA THR A 234 -25.73 16.17 -3.41
C THR A 234 -26.31 16.64 -2.08
N ILE A 235 -25.46 16.72 -1.07
CA ILE A 235 -25.80 17.21 0.27
C ILE A 235 -24.94 18.44 0.62
N PRO A 236 -25.42 19.34 1.49
CA PRO A 236 -24.60 20.46 1.95
C PRO A 236 -23.36 19.97 2.74
N LEU A 237 -22.32 20.80 2.78
CA LEU A 237 -21.20 20.58 3.71
C LEU A 237 -21.72 20.61 5.16
N PRO A 238 -21.18 19.77 6.06
CA PRO A 238 -21.53 19.84 7.47
C PRO A 238 -21.29 21.24 8.06
N ALA A 239 -22.16 21.66 9.00
CA ALA A 239 -22.02 22.94 9.66
C ALA A 239 -20.66 23.06 10.39
N GLY A 240 -20.01 24.22 10.30
CA GLY A 240 -18.70 24.49 10.92
C GLY A 240 -17.48 24.19 10.02
N VAL A 241 -17.67 23.54 8.86
CA VAL A 241 -16.59 23.29 7.90
C VAL A 241 -16.12 24.58 7.18
N SER A 242 -16.95 25.63 7.15
CA SER A 242 -16.72 26.87 6.39
C SER A 242 -15.99 28.00 7.16
N ALA A 243 -15.61 27.80 8.43
CA ALA A 243 -15.05 28.84 9.29
C ALA A 243 -13.52 28.73 9.51
N ILE A 244 -12.79 28.09 8.59
CA ILE A 244 -11.39 27.69 8.82
C ILE A 244 -10.43 28.64 8.10
N GLU A 245 -9.77 29.49 8.87
CA GLU A 245 -8.97 30.61 8.34
C GLU A 245 -7.52 30.21 7.97
N SER A 246 -6.98 29.14 8.56
CA SER A 246 -5.59 28.71 8.36
C SER A 246 -5.43 27.19 8.46
N GLY A 247 -4.20 26.68 8.31
CA GLY A 247 -3.78 25.29 8.56
C GLY A 247 -4.33 24.22 7.60
N GLU A 248 -3.71 23.04 7.68
CA GLU A 248 -4.10 21.88 6.89
C GLU A 248 -5.42 21.31 7.41
N THR A 249 -6.38 21.10 6.51
CA THR A 249 -7.75 20.71 6.89
C THR A 249 -8.26 19.57 6.03
N HIS A 250 -8.70 18.51 6.71
CA HIS A 250 -9.23 17.29 6.10
C HIS A 250 -10.61 16.98 6.64
N LEU A 251 -11.53 16.62 5.75
CA LEU A 251 -12.86 16.13 6.09
C LEU A 251 -12.97 14.66 5.66
N SER A 252 -13.04 13.78 6.65
CA SER A 252 -13.17 12.33 6.43
C SER A 252 -14.59 11.85 6.70
N PHE A 253 -14.97 10.78 6.04
CA PHE A 253 -16.26 10.12 6.15
C PHE A 253 -16.07 8.65 6.51
N ALA A 254 -17.01 8.10 7.27
CA ALA A 254 -17.02 6.67 7.59
C ALA A 254 -18.45 6.15 7.60
N TRP A 255 -18.65 4.97 7.03
CA TRP A 255 -19.93 4.29 6.90
C TRP A 255 -19.88 2.92 7.58
N ARG A 256 -20.79 2.71 8.52
CA ARG A 256 -20.85 1.49 9.32
C ARG A 256 -22.18 0.78 9.20
N THR A 257 -22.17 -0.55 9.29
CA THR A 257 -23.39 -1.37 9.32
C THR A 257 -24.31 -0.94 10.46
N LYS A 258 -25.61 -0.79 10.20
CA LYS A 258 -26.59 -0.45 11.26
C LYS A 258 -27.06 -1.65 12.08
N ARG A 259 -26.93 -2.86 11.53
CA ARG A 259 -27.46 -4.10 12.08
C ARG A 259 -26.46 -5.22 11.86
N ASP A 260 -26.60 -6.27 12.64
CA ASP A 260 -25.87 -7.52 12.43
C ASP A 260 -26.27 -8.15 11.09
N SER A 261 -25.34 -8.87 10.49
CA SER A 261 -25.50 -9.62 9.25
C SER A 261 -24.75 -10.95 9.35
N GLY A 262 -24.94 -11.84 8.36
CA GLY A 262 -24.26 -13.15 8.35
C GLY A 262 -22.73 -13.10 8.25
N TRP A 263 -22.13 -11.94 7.95
CA TRP A 263 -20.68 -11.77 7.76
C TRP A 263 -20.03 -10.72 8.66
N ALA A 264 -20.83 -9.87 9.33
CA ALA A 264 -20.32 -8.86 10.27
C ALA A 264 -21.41 -8.35 11.23
N SER A 265 -20.97 -7.97 12.44
CA SER A 265 -21.80 -7.29 13.43
C SER A 265 -22.15 -5.86 13.03
N ALA A 266 -23.15 -5.27 13.70
CA ALA A 266 -23.46 -3.85 13.65
C ALA A 266 -22.22 -3.01 14.05
N GLY A 267 -22.03 -1.88 13.38
CA GLY A 267 -20.88 -1.00 13.60
C GLY A 267 -19.64 -1.35 12.77
N HIS A 268 -19.67 -2.42 11.98
CA HIS A 268 -18.56 -2.78 11.08
C HIS A 268 -18.36 -1.72 9.99
N LEU A 269 -17.11 -1.27 9.78
CA LEU A 269 -16.75 -0.24 8.81
C LEU A 269 -16.70 -0.84 7.39
N VAL A 270 -17.47 -0.28 6.46
CA VAL A 270 -17.52 -0.78 5.06
C VAL A 270 -17.05 0.25 4.03
N SER A 271 -17.06 1.53 4.36
CA SER A 271 -16.61 2.60 3.47
C SER A 271 -16.02 3.75 4.28
N TRP A 272 -14.97 4.35 3.73
CA TRP A 272 -14.42 5.61 4.20
C TRP A 272 -13.81 6.38 3.03
N ASP A 273 -13.80 7.71 3.14
CA ASP A 273 -13.21 8.64 2.20
C ASP A 273 -12.64 9.84 2.95
N GLU A 274 -11.69 10.56 2.35
CA GLU A 274 -11.16 11.81 2.87
C GLU A 274 -11.06 12.86 1.76
N LEU A 275 -11.43 14.09 2.10
CA LEU A 275 -11.31 15.26 1.24
C LEU A 275 -10.39 16.27 1.91
N ALA A 276 -9.28 16.59 1.24
CA ALA A 276 -8.43 17.71 1.61
C ALA A 276 -9.16 19.01 1.24
N LEU A 277 -9.68 19.72 2.25
CA LEU A 277 -10.35 21.01 2.05
C LEU A 277 -9.35 22.15 1.94
N ARG A 278 -8.22 22.01 2.63
CA ARG A 278 -7.08 22.93 2.56
C ARG A 278 -5.80 22.15 2.75
N VAL A 279 -4.90 22.26 1.78
CA VAL A 279 -3.53 21.75 1.89
C VAL A 279 -2.62 22.81 2.52
N PRO A 280 -1.51 22.43 3.17
CA PRO A 280 -0.61 23.39 3.80
C PRO A 280 -0.11 24.45 2.80
N GLY A 281 -0.17 25.71 3.20
CA GLY A 281 0.80 26.71 2.72
C GLY A 281 2.15 26.51 3.44
N ARG A 282 3.22 27.16 2.98
CA ARG A 282 4.57 27.11 3.60
C ARG A 282 4.44 27.21 5.14
N ALA A 283 4.98 26.24 5.89
CA ALA A 283 4.83 26.28 7.35
C ALA A 283 5.51 27.52 7.93
N THR A 284 4.90 28.04 8.99
CA THR A 284 5.60 28.90 9.94
C THR A 284 6.69 28.07 10.61
N ARG A 285 7.92 28.59 10.59
CA ARG A 285 9.08 28.02 11.30
C ARG A 285 8.67 27.50 12.68
N PRO A 286 9.28 26.41 13.19
CA PRO A 286 9.07 26.01 14.58
C PRO A 286 9.18 27.25 15.47
N VAL A 287 8.15 27.45 16.31
CA VAL A 287 8.13 28.58 17.25
C VAL A 287 9.40 28.46 18.07
N ARG A 288 10.28 29.47 17.97
CA ARG A 288 11.47 29.59 18.83
C ARG A 288 11.00 29.43 20.27
N THR A 289 11.32 28.30 20.87
CA THR A 289 11.27 28.19 22.32
C THR A 289 12.27 29.21 22.85
N VAL A 290 11.77 30.23 23.56
CA VAL A 290 12.63 31.22 24.22
C VAL A 290 13.58 30.46 25.13
N ALA A 291 14.87 30.74 25.03
CA ALA A 291 15.94 30.07 25.76
C ALA A 291 15.57 29.91 27.25
N GLY A 292 15.16 28.70 27.62
CA GLY A 292 15.08 28.28 29.00
C GLY A 292 16.48 27.96 29.52
N LYS A 293 16.64 27.95 30.84
CA LYS A 293 17.87 27.47 31.52
C LYS A 293 18.35 26.14 30.92
N PRO A 294 19.66 25.85 30.94
CA PRO A 294 20.22 24.58 30.45
C PRO A 294 19.40 23.41 30.97
N SER A 295 18.83 22.64 30.05
CA SER A 295 17.97 21.51 30.39
C SER A 295 18.81 20.24 30.50
N ASN A 296 18.52 19.40 31.48
CA ASN A 296 19.10 18.05 31.62
C ASN A 296 18.61 17.06 30.55
N LYS A 297 18.09 17.54 29.41
CA LYS A 297 17.58 16.69 28.33
C LYS A 297 18.75 16.19 27.48
N PRO A 298 18.72 14.93 27.02
CA PRO A 298 19.68 14.46 26.02
C PRO A 298 19.54 15.31 24.74
N ARG A 299 20.67 15.55 24.07
CA ARG A 299 20.71 16.20 22.75
C ARG A 299 20.33 15.19 21.68
N VAL A 300 19.95 15.68 20.49
CA VAL A 300 19.59 14.82 19.35
C VAL A 300 20.71 13.81 19.04
N PHE A 301 21.95 14.28 18.96
CA PHE A 301 23.11 13.45 18.64
C PHE A 301 23.58 12.55 19.79
N ASP A 302 22.97 12.63 20.98
CA ASP A 302 23.19 11.66 22.06
C ASP A 302 22.30 10.41 21.87
N LEU A 303 21.23 10.53 21.06
CA LEU A 303 20.19 9.50 20.88
C LEU A 303 20.19 8.87 19.48
N VAL A 304 20.91 9.48 18.54
CA VAL A 304 20.89 9.12 17.13
C VAL A 304 22.30 8.73 16.74
N GLU A 305 22.47 7.51 16.24
CA GLU A 305 23.71 7.07 15.63
C GLU A 305 24.00 7.86 14.33
N VAL A 306 25.06 7.51 13.61
CA VAL A 306 25.43 8.17 12.36
C VAL A 306 24.26 8.16 11.38
N ILE A 307 23.86 9.34 10.88
CA ILE A 307 22.84 9.49 9.85
C ILE A 307 23.46 9.13 8.50
N GLU A 308 23.15 7.93 8.01
CA GLU A 308 23.70 7.39 6.77
C GLU A 308 22.76 7.67 5.59
N PRO A 309 23.25 8.22 4.46
CA PRO A 309 22.46 8.28 3.25
C PRO A 309 22.21 6.87 2.67
N THR A 310 21.00 6.61 2.17
CA THR A 310 20.65 5.33 1.56
C THR A 310 19.79 5.49 0.31
N LEU A 311 20.03 4.61 -0.67
CA LEU A 311 19.18 4.42 -1.85
C LEU A 311 18.49 3.03 -1.87
N TRP A 312 18.66 2.27 -0.79
CA TRP A 312 18.34 0.86 -0.70
C TRP A 312 17.20 0.57 0.27
N ARG A 313 16.47 -0.52 0.04
CA ARG A 313 15.56 -1.17 0.98
C ARG A 313 15.76 -2.68 0.85
N ALA A 314 15.47 -3.46 1.89
CA ALA A 314 15.34 -4.90 1.73
C ALA A 314 14.31 -5.24 0.64
N ALA A 315 14.75 -5.82 -0.47
CA ALA A 315 13.89 -5.98 -1.65
C ALA A 315 12.61 -6.76 -1.35
N THR A 316 11.50 -6.23 -1.87
CA THR A 316 10.21 -6.94 -1.92
C THR A 316 10.24 -8.00 -3.03
N ASP A 317 9.33 -8.97 -2.99
CA ASP A 317 9.22 -9.97 -4.06
C ASP A 317 8.93 -9.34 -5.44
N ASN A 318 8.33 -8.13 -5.46
CA ASN A 318 8.13 -7.35 -6.68
C ASN A 318 9.35 -6.58 -7.16
N ASP A 319 10.30 -6.27 -6.28
CA ASP A 319 11.55 -5.65 -6.72
C ASP A 319 12.42 -6.67 -7.47
N GLY A 320 12.31 -7.95 -7.10
CA GLY A 320 12.91 -9.11 -7.74
C GLY A 320 13.12 -10.24 -6.74
N PHE A 321 13.21 -11.49 -7.22
CA PHE A 321 13.25 -12.65 -6.34
C PHE A 321 14.62 -12.86 -5.70
N LYS A 322 14.71 -12.69 -4.39
CA LYS A 322 15.93 -13.00 -3.64
C LYS A 322 16.14 -14.51 -3.40
N LEU A 323 15.08 -15.31 -3.45
CA LEU A 323 15.13 -16.77 -3.21
C LEU A 323 15.06 -17.62 -4.49
N MET A 324 14.73 -17.02 -5.63
CA MET A 324 14.44 -17.73 -6.88
C MET A 324 15.17 -17.12 -8.07
N SER A 325 16.49 -17.07 -8.01
CA SER A 325 17.32 -16.41 -9.05
C SER A 325 17.24 -17.03 -10.44
N GLN A 326 16.73 -18.27 -10.56
CA GLN A 326 16.55 -18.97 -11.84
C GLN A 326 15.12 -18.91 -12.38
N HIS A 327 14.17 -18.33 -11.63
CA HIS A 327 12.78 -18.27 -12.04
C HIS A 327 12.60 -17.29 -13.20
N HIS A 328 11.75 -17.65 -14.17
CA HIS A 328 11.44 -16.79 -15.30
C HIS A 328 10.28 -15.86 -14.94
N GLY A 329 10.55 -14.55 -14.85
CA GLY A 329 9.58 -13.55 -14.39
C GLY A 329 10.11 -12.77 -13.18
N GLY A 330 9.27 -11.94 -12.58
CA GLY A 330 9.68 -11.06 -11.47
C GLY A 330 10.12 -9.68 -11.91
N GLY A 331 10.29 -8.79 -10.93
CA GLY A 331 10.82 -7.45 -11.17
C GLY A 331 12.33 -7.43 -11.40
N ASP A 332 12.78 -6.51 -12.24
CA ASP A 332 14.20 -6.33 -12.58
C ASP A 332 14.93 -5.31 -11.67
N ALA A 333 14.21 -4.68 -10.73
CA ALA A 333 14.76 -3.57 -9.94
C ALA A 333 15.89 -4.03 -9.01
N LEU A 334 15.70 -5.17 -8.33
CA LEU A 334 16.69 -5.77 -7.45
C LEU A 334 18.00 -6.04 -8.19
N ALA A 335 17.95 -6.66 -9.38
CA ALA A 335 19.14 -6.95 -10.16
C ALA A 335 19.94 -5.67 -10.48
N ARG A 336 19.26 -4.58 -10.88
CA ARG A 336 19.89 -3.27 -11.13
C ARG A 336 20.52 -2.68 -9.87
N TRP A 337 19.83 -2.77 -8.74
CA TRP A 337 20.32 -2.25 -7.46
C TRP A 337 21.55 -3.01 -6.95
N LEU A 338 21.54 -4.34 -7.05
CA LEU A 338 22.68 -5.19 -6.71
C LEU A 338 23.88 -4.89 -7.62
N HIS A 339 23.66 -4.80 -8.93
CA HIS A 339 24.71 -4.45 -9.89
C HIS A 339 25.34 -3.07 -9.59
N SER A 340 24.52 -2.14 -9.11
CA SER A 340 24.95 -0.79 -8.74
C SER A 340 25.59 -0.70 -7.35
N GLY A 341 25.60 -1.79 -6.58
CA GLY A 341 26.16 -1.82 -5.22
C GLY A 341 25.33 -1.10 -4.16
N LEU A 342 24.05 -0.82 -4.40
CA LEU A 342 23.19 -0.05 -3.48
C LEU A 342 23.07 -0.62 -2.06
N PRO A 343 23.09 -1.96 -1.83
CA PRO A 343 23.07 -2.50 -0.46
C PRO A 343 24.27 -2.07 0.39
N HIS A 344 25.40 -1.71 -0.25
CA HIS A 344 26.66 -1.38 0.42
C HIS A 344 26.89 0.13 0.60
N GLY A 345 25.86 0.94 0.36
CA GLY A 345 25.90 2.40 0.51
C GLY A 345 25.76 3.15 -0.80
N LEU A 346 26.07 4.45 -0.79
CA LEU A 346 25.99 5.29 -1.98
C LEU A 346 27.11 4.96 -2.99
N PRO A 347 26.78 4.67 -4.26
CA PRO A 347 27.78 4.55 -5.30
C PRO A 347 28.54 5.87 -5.49
N PRO A 348 29.83 5.85 -5.90
CA PRO A 348 30.63 7.06 -6.14
C PRO A 348 30.03 8.03 -7.17
N SER A 349 29.16 7.53 -8.06
CA SER A 349 28.46 8.33 -9.07
C SER A 349 27.31 9.17 -8.50
N VAL A 350 26.86 8.88 -7.27
CA VAL A 350 25.84 9.66 -6.56
C VAL A 350 26.51 10.79 -5.79
N GLN A 351 26.14 12.03 -6.09
CA GLN A 351 26.61 13.16 -5.30
C GLN A 351 25.66 13.36 -4.12
N HIS A 352 26.18 13.19 -2.90
CA HIS A 352 25.47 13.53 -1.67
C HIS A 352 26.19 14.68 -0.95
N ARG A 353 25.42 15.71 -0.59
CA ARG A 353 25.86 16.79 0.28
C ARG A 353 24.83 16.94 1.38
N HIS A 354 25.28 17.17 2.61
CA HIS A 354 24.39 17.53 3.70
C HIS A 354 24.97 18.68 4.53
N THR A 355 24.08 19.41 5.17
CA THR A 355 24.44 20.38 6.21
C THR A 355 23.57 20.16 7.42
N GLU A 356 24.19 20.31 8.59
CA GLU A 356 23.53 20.23 9.88
C GLU A 356 23.71 21.56 10.62
N THR A 357 22.66 22.05 11.25
CA THR A 357 22.70 23.29 12.02
C THR A 357 21.92 23.12 13.31
N GLU A 358 22.63 23.12 14.43
CA GLU A 358 22.02 23.05 15.76
C GLU A 358 21.64 24.45 16.26
N ALA A 359 20.38 24.59 16.67
CA ALA A 359 19.87 25.78 17.32
C ALA A 359 20.23 25.78 18.82
N PRO A 360 20.24 26.95 19.49
CA PRO A 360 20.54 27.04 20.92
C PRO A 360 19.63 26.21 21.84
N ASP A 361 18.44 25.82 21.37
CA ASP A 361 17.50 24.97 22.11
C ASP A 361 17.72 23.46 21.89
N GLY A 362 18.80 23.08 21.19
CA GLY A 362 19.15 21.69 20.89
C GLY A 362 18.42 21.10 19.67
N THR A 363 17.56 21.87 19.01
CA THR A 363 16.93 21.45 17.74
C THR A 363 17.97 21.43 16.63
N VAL A 364 18.03 20.35 15.84
CA VAL A 364 18.95 20.21 14.71
C VAL A 364 18.18 20.34 13.40
N TYR A 365 18.58 21.27 12.53
CA TYR A 365 18.13 21.32 11.15
C TYR A 365 19.06 20.51 10.26
N VAL A 366 18.50 19.67 9.40
CA VAL A 366 19.25 18.82 8.48
C VAL A 366 18.74 19.03 7.06
N ASP A 367 19.66 19.19 6.12
CA ASP A 367 19.38 19.39 4.69
C ASP A 367 20.30 18.51 3.84
N HIS A 368 19.76 17.45 3.26
CA HIS A 368 20.44 16.57 2.33
C HIS A 368 20.07 16.92 0.90
N ARG A 369 21.06 16.95 0.01
CA ARG A 369 20.91 17.02 -1.43
C ARG A 369 21.58 15.81 -2.07
N PHE A 370 20.77 15.03 -2.78
CA PHE A 370 21.21 13.88 -3.57
C PHE A 370 21.10 14.23 -5.05
N THR A 371 22.12 13.92 -5.85
CA THR A 371 22.06 14.01 -7.32
C THR A 371 22.31 12.63 -7.90
N LEU A 372 21.28 12.05 -8.49
CA LEU A 372 21.29 10.71 -9.05
C LEU A 372 21.56 10.79 -10.57
N PRO A 373 22.53 10.05 -11.11
CA PRO A 373 22.72 9.92 -12.55
C PRO A 373 21.60 9.08 -13.19
N GLU A 374 21.42 9.19 -14.50
CA GLU A 374 20.40 8.44 -15.26
C GLU A 374 20.53 6.92 -15.08
N ALA A 375 21.77 6.41 -15.00
CA ALA A 375 22.06 4.99 -14.78
C ALA A 375 21.57 4.47 -13.41
N LEU A 376 21.28 5.37 -12.46
CA LEU A 376 20.73 5.06 -11.13
C LEU A 376 19.32 5.62 -10.96
N ALA A 377 18.58 5.84 -12.06
CA ALA A 377 17.15 6.08 -11.98
C ALA A 377 16.44 4.87 -11.37
N ASP A 378 15.32 5.13 -10.71
CA ASP A 378 14.48 4.16 -10.01
C ASP A 378 15.19 3.35 -8.89
N PRO A 379 15.89 4.00 -7.94
CA PRO A 379 16.34 3.34 -6.71
C PRO A 379 15.14 2.93 -5.83
N ALA A 380 15.39 2.12 -4.81
CA ALA A 380 14.37 1.73 -3.84
C ALA A 380 13.83 2.92 -3.04
N ARG A 381 14.73 3.83 -2.67
CA ARG A 381 14.43 5.06 -1.92
C ARG A 381 15.47 6.13 -2.19
N VAL A 382 15.22 7.35 -1.73
CA VAL A 382 16.21 8.43 -1.60
C VAL A 382 16.00 9.05 -0.23
N GLY A 383 16.88 8.72 0.70
CA GLY A 383 16.68 9.07 2.10
C GLY A 383 17.92 8.86 2.96
N VAL A 384 17.66 8.81 4.25
CA VAL A 384 18.66 8.49 5.27
C VAL A 384 18.15 7.41 6.20
N ARG A 385 19.10 6.72 6.82
CA ARG A 385 18.86 5.75 7.88
C ARG A 385 19.71 6.07 9.09
N PHE A 386 19.20 5.73 10.26
CA PHE A 386 19.93 5.77 11.53
C PHE A 386 19.24 4.84 12.53
N SER A 387 19.90 4.59 13.66
CA SER A 387 19.34 3.81 14.76
C SER A 387 19.08 4.68 15.98
N VAL A 388 18.10 4.28 16.78
CA VAL A 388 17.87 4.82 18.13
C VAL A 388 17.87 3.71 19.17
N PRO A 389 18.20 4.02 20.44
CA PRO A 389 18.22 3.06 21.54
C PRO A 389 16.92 2.25 21.74
N PRO A 390 16.98 1.05 22.37
CA PRO A 390 15.84 0.13 22.47
C PRO A 390 14.70 0.65 23.35
N GLU A 391 14.93 1.68 24.15
CA GLU A 391 13.91 2.32 24.99
C GLU A 391 12.82 3.00 24.14
N PHE A 392 13.13 3.36 22.88
CA PHE A 392 12.19 3.92 21.91
C PHE A 392 11.21 2.85 21.37
N THR A 393 10.27 2.46 22.23
CA THR A 393 9.36 1.34 21.97
C THR A 393 8.07 1.71 21.24
N HIS A 394 7.84 3.00 20.99
CA HIS A 394 6.60 3.49 20.39
C HIS A 394 6.89 4.50 19.28
N VAL A 395 5.98 4.58 18.32
CA VAL A 395 6.01 5.56 17.24
C VAL A 395 4.71 6.36 17.18
N ARG A 396 4.80 7.63 16.81
CA ARG A 396 3.66 8.51 16.52
C ARG A 396 3.96 9.32 15.28
N TRP A 397 2.96 9.63 14.47
CA TRP A 397 3.19 10.45 13.28
C TRP A 397 1.97 11.25 12.90
N PHE A 398 2.19 12.40 12.26
CA PHE A 398 1.15 13.12 11.54
C PHE A 398 1.36 12.91 10.04
N GLY A 399 0.55 12.04 9.45
CA GLY A 399 0.69 11.64 8.05
C GLY A 399 -0.44 10.69 7.64
N LEU A 400 -0.20 9.92 6.58
CA LEU A 400 -1.13 8.88 6.13
C LEU A 400 -1.03 7.65 7.05
N GLY A 401 -2.18 7.10 7.42
CA GLY A 401 -2.24 5.95 8.33
C GLY A 401 -3.66 5.49 8.66
N PRO A 402 -3.83 4.65 9.71
CA PRO A 402 -2.77 4.19 10.63
C PRO A 402 -1.89 3.07 10.07
N HIS A 403 -2.32 2.39 9.01
CA HIS A 403 -1.63 1.23 8.44
C HIS A 403 -0.46 1.64 7.55
N GLU A 404 0.43 0.68 7.29
CA GLU A 404 1.47 0.78 6.27
C GLU A 404 0.89 1.22 4.92
N ASN A 405 1.60 2.11 4.24
CA ASN A 405 1.22 2.62 2.94
C ASN A 405 2.44 3.02 2.11
N TYR A 406 2.31 2.89 0.78
CA TYR A 406 3.35 3.15 -0.21
C TYR A 406 2.85 4.13 -1.28
N PRO A 407 3.73 4.76 -2.09
CA PRO A 407 3.34 5.78 -3.06
C PRO A 407 2.18 5.38 -3.99
N ASP A 408 2.13 4.11 -4.36
CA ASP A 408 1.12 3.48 -5.23
C ASP A 408 0.11 2.59 -4.47
N ARG A 409 0.16 2.54 -3.14
CA ARG A 409 -0.78 1.81 -2.27
C ARG A 409 -1.08 2.62 -1.01
N ARG A 410 -1.88 3.68 -1.16
CA ARG A 410 -2.18 4.63 -0.08
C ARG A 410 -3.54 5.33 -0.19
N SER A 411 -4.38 4.97 -1.15
CA SER A 411 -5.63 5.71 -1.42
C SER A 411 -6.65 5.55 -0.28
N GLY A 412 -6.62 4.41 0.40
CA GLY A 412 -7.38 4.15 1.61
C GLY A 412 -6.74 4.66 2.90
N ALA A 413 -5.54 5.26 2.87
CA ALA A 413 -4.91 5.80 4.07
C ALA A 413 -5.47 7.20 4.39
N LEU A 414 -5.74 7.46 5.68
CA LEU A 414 -6.31 8.72 6.13
C LEU A 414 -5.22 9.64 6.69
N THR A 415 -5.35 10.95 6.46
CA THR A 415 -4.48 11.95 7.07
C THR A 415 -4.87 12.16 8.53
N GLY A 416 -3.93 11.98 9.45
CA GLY A 416 -4.21 12.12 10.88
C GLY A 416 -2.98 11.98 11.75
N ILE A 417 -3.18 12.20 13.05
CA ILE A 417 -2.19 11.84 14.06
C ILE A 417 -2.44 10.40 14.48
N TRP A 418 -1.47 9.55 14.23
CA TRP A 418 -1.51 8.11 14.52
C TRP A 418 -0.38 7.75 15.49
N GLY A 419 -0.45 6.57 16.06
CA GLY A 419 0.62 6.03 16.88
C GLY A 419 0.35 4.60 17.35
N GLY A 420 1.41 3.96 17.82
CA GLY A 420 1.41 2.57 18.26
C GLY A 420 2.83 2.10 18.58
N VAL A 421 3.03 0.80 18.60
CA VAL A 421 4.37 0.19 18.58
C VAL A 421 4.88 0.14 17.13
N PRO A 422 6.22 0.03 16.90
CA PRO A 422 6.76 -0.32 15.60
C PRO A 422 6.06 -1.56 15.01
N ASP A 423 5.86 -1.59 13.70
CA ASP A 423 5.17 -2.70 13.05
C ASP A 423 5.96 -4.02 13.19
N ASP A 424 5.24 -5.13 13.24
CA ASP A 424 5.80 -6.47 13.08
C ASP A 424 5.74 -6.88 11.59
N LEU A 425 6.67 -7.75 11.17
CA LEU A 425 6.70 -8.26 9.81
C LEU A 425 5.45 -9.11 9.52
N ALA A 426 4.67 -8.72 8.53
CA ALA A 426 3.46 -9.43 8.12
C ALA A 426 3.71 -10.55 7.09
N TYR A 427 4.83 -10.49 6.37
CA TYR A 427 5.07 -11.29 5.17
C TYR A 427 5.85 -12.57 5.48
N LEU A 428 5.52 -13.67 4.80
CA LEU A 428 6.15 -14.98 5.01
C LEU A 428 7.67 -14.95 4.80
N VAL A 429 8.11 -14.27 3.74
CA VAL A 429 9.51 -14.01 3.47
C VAL A 429 9.84 -12.57 3.90
N PRO A 430 10.86 -12.38 4.76
CA PRO A 430 11.30 -11.06 5.19
C PRO A 430 11.65 -10.12 4.03
N GLN A 431 11.14 -8.89 4.09
CA GLN A 431 11.29 -7.85 3.06
C GLN A 431 10.96 -6.47 3.64
N ASP A 432 11.09 -5.38 2.87
CA ASP A 432 10.75 -4.02 3.30
C ASP A 432 9.28 -3.91 3.74
N PHE A 433 9.07 -3.26 4.89
CA PHE A 433 7.76 -3.03 5.50
C PHE A 433 7.81 -1.82 6.46
N GLY A 434 6.64 -1.44 6.97
CA GLY A 434 6.45 -0.40 7.97
C GLY A 434 6.36 1.03 7.45
N LEU A 435 6.42 1.25 6.13
CA LEU A 435 6.43 2.61 5.56
C LEU A 435 5.14 3.40 5.87
N ARG A 436 5.32 4.67 6.26
CA ARG A 436 4.29 5.69 6.40
C ARG A 436 4.64 6.85 5.48
N THR A 437 3.77 7.15 4.50
CA THR A 437 4.03 8.24 3.56
C THR A 437 3.40 9.57 3.98
N GLY A 438 3.97 10.66 3.46
CA GLY A 438 3.38 12.00 3.64
C GLY A 438 3.43 12.49 5.09
N CYS A 439 4.44 12.12 5.87
CA CYS A 439 4.60 12.55 7.25
C CYS A 439 5.02 14.04 7.30
N ARG A 440 4.27 14.83 8.06
CA ARG A 440 4.64 16.20 8.45
C ARG A 440 5.59 16.16 9.64
N TRP A 441 5.36 15.20 10.53
CA TRP A 441 6.31 14.82 11.57
C TRP A 441 6.17 13.33 11.91
N PHE A 442 7.25 12.75 12.40
CA PHE A 442 7.37 11.39 12.90
C PHE A 442 8.10 11.42 14.25
N GLU A 443 7.57 10.74 15.25
CA GLU A 443 8.06 10.72 16.63
C GLU A 443 8.39 9.29 17.03
N LEU A 444 9.61 9.11 17.52
CA LEU A 444 10.06 7.93 18.22
C LEU A 444 9.92 8.24 19.70
N VAL A 445 9.23 7.38 20.44
CA VAL A 445 8.82 7.65 21.82
C VAL A 445 9.45 6.60 22.72
N ALA A 446 10.14 7.05 23.77
CA ALA A 446 10.69 6.23 24.84
C ALA A 446 9.89 6.48 26.14
N PRO A 447 8.82 5.70 26.41
CA PRO A 447 7.94 5.97 27.54
C PRO A 447 8.65 5.83 28.90
N SER A 448 9.59 4.87 29.02
CA SER A 448 10.35 4.66 30.27
C SER A 448 11.19 5.88 30.65
N GLU A 449 11.71 6.57 29.64
CA GLU A 449 12.56 7.76 29.79
C GLU A 449 11.75 9.06 29.81
N GLY A 450 10.46 9.02 29.51
CA GLY A 450 9.62 10.21 29.41
C GLY A 450 10.04 11.17 28.29
N ILE A 451 10.68 10.66 27.23
CA ILE A 451 11.17 11.47 26.10
C ILE A 451 10.64 10.99 24.76
N ALA A 452 10.68 11.88 23.76
CA ALA A 452 10.47 11.54 22.36
C ALA A 452 11.44 12.29 21.44
N LEU A 453 11.96 11.60 20.44
CA LEU A 453 12.71 12.20 19.34
C LEU A 453 11.71 12.50 18.20
N ARG A 454 11.50 13.78 17.88
CA ARG A 454 10.64 14.20 16.77
C ARG A 454 11.48 14.60 15.56
N ILE A 455 11.16 14.00 14.42
CA ILE A 455 11.53 14.43 13.07
C ILE A 455 10.36 15.25 12.49
N THR A 456 10.61 16.49 12.06
CA THR A 456 9.59 17.38 11.46
C THR A 456 10.03 17.79 10.07
N ALA A 457 9.23 17.52 9.04
CA ALA A 457 9.55 17.89 7.67
C ALA A 457 9.62 19.41 7.49
N ASP A 458 10.51 19.91 6.63
CA ASP A 458 10.58 21.33 6.25
C ASP A 458 9.50 21.68 5.22
N ALA A 459 8.33 22.05 5.72
CA ALA A 459 7.16 22.30 4.89
C ALA A 459 7.42 23.33 3.75
N PRO A 460 6.74 23.20 2.60
CA PRO A 460 5.61 22.32 2.33
C PRO A 460 6.00 20.86 2.02
N GLN A 461 7.28 20.50 2.10
CA GLN A 461 7.71 19.12 1.94
C GLN A 461 7.13 18.23 3.06
N THR A 462 6.81 16.98 2.71
CA THR A 462 6.59 15.88 3.64
C THR A 462 7.71 14.86 3.48
N VAL A 463 7.90 14.00 4.48
CA VAL A 463 8.85 12.88 4.43
C VAL A 463 8.10 11.55 4.50
N ASN A 464 8.70 10.48 4.00
CA ASN A 464 8.23 9.13 4.30
C ASN A 464 9.08 8.55 5.43
N CYS A 465 8.47 7.82 6.36
CA CYS A 465 9.18 7.27 7.50
C CYS A 465 8.79 5.83 7.76
N SER A 466 9.75 5.02 8.21
CA SER A 466 9.51 3.72 8.82
C SER A 466 10.42 3.56 10.04
N ALA A 467 10.02 2.69 10.96
CA ALA A 467 10.85 2.29 12.08
C ALA A 467 10.61 0.81 12.41
N THR A 468 11.67 0.01 12.44
CA THR A 468 11.61 -1.46 12.59
C THR A 468 12.74 -1.96 13.50
N TRP A 469 12.57 -3.14 14.10
CA TRP A 469 13.59 -3.77 14.95
C TRP A 469 14.62 -4.59 14.17
N HIS A 470 14.69 -4.40 12.86
CA HIS A 470 15.53 -5.15 11.94
C HIS A 470 16.15 -4.20 10.93
N THR A 471 17.42 -4.44 10.60
CA THR A 471 18.10 -3.69 9.54
C THR A 471 17.64 -4.16 8.15
N ASP A 472 17.93 -3.36 7.11
CA ASP A 472 17.72 -3.81 5.72
C ASP A 472 18.48 -5.10 5.40
N ASP A 473 19.66 -5.31 6.00
CA ASP A 473 20.49 -6.49 5.79
C ASP A 473 19.86 -7.73 6.45
N ASP A 474 19.36 -7.60 7.69
CA ASP A 474 18.61 -8.67 8.37
C ASP A 474 17.43 -9.14 7.51
N LEU A 475 16.63 -8.19 7.02
CA LEU A 475 15.45 -8.48 6.22
C LEU A 475 15.83 -9.05 4.85
N PHE A 476 16.89 -8.56 4.21
CA PHE A 476 17.29 -9.04 2.90
C PHE A 476 17.89 -10.45 2.96
N THR A 477 18.78 -10.73 3.92
CA THR A 477 19.45 -12.03 4.03
C THR A 477 18.54 -13.14 4.54
N ALA A 478 17.61 -12.83 5.45
CA ALA A 478 16.73 -13.85 6.04
C ALA A 478 15.82 -14.49 4.99
N ARG A 479 15.80 -15.83 4.96
CA ARG A 479 14.98 -16.62 4.03
C ARG A 479 13.56 -16.79 4.57
N ASP A 480 13.42 -16.94 5.88
CA ASP A 480 12.13 -16.99 6.56
C ASP A 480 12.17 -16.23 7.89
N GLN A 481 11.00 -16.05 8.50
CA GLN A 481 10.84 -15.28 9.74
C GLN A 481 11.63 -15.82 10.93
N THR A 482 12.00 -17.11 10.95
CA THR A 482 12.72 -17.71 12.08
C THR A 482 14.21 -17.37 12.10
N GLU A 483 14.74 -16.84 10.99
CA GLU A 483 16.11 -16.34 10.90
C GLU A 483 16.23 -14.89 11.42
N LEU A 484 15.11 -14.19 11.61
CA LEU A 484 15.13 -12.81 12.11
C LEU A 484 15.37 -12.76 13.61
N VAL A 485 16.44 -12.04 13.98
CA VAL A 485 16.72 -11.67 15.37
C VAL A 485 16.36 -10.21 15.56
N ARG A 486 15.54 -9.92 16.57
CA ARG A 486 15.23 -8.55 16.98
C ARG A 486 16.51 -7.87 17.44
N ARG A 487 16.84 -6.72 16.84
CA ARG A 487 17.97 -5.89 17.27
C ARG A 487 17.69 -5.20 18.60
N ASP A 488 18.75 -4.87 19.32
CA ASP A 488 18.74 -4.07 20.55
C ASP A 488 18.71 -2.56 20.26
N PHE A 489 18.31 -2.18 19.05
CA PHE A 489 18.08 -0.81 18.61
C PHE A 489 16.94 -0.80 17.58
N LEU A 490 16.32 0.36 17.40
CA LEU A 490 15.29 0.57 16.39
C LEU A 490 15.90 1.26 15.17
N THR A 491 15.83 0.61 14.00
CA THR A 491 16.26 1.19 12.72
C THR A 491 15.18 2.11 12.19
N VAL A 492 15.56 3.32 11.76
CA VAL A 492 14.64 4.38 11.33
C VAL A 492 15.03 4.86 9.93
N HIS A 493 14.05 4.94 9.04
CA HIS A 493 14.20 5.57 7.73
C HIS A 493 13.45 6.90 7.67
N VAL A 494 14.09 7.88 7.03
CA VAL A 494 13.48 9.17 6.67
C VAL A 494 13.81 9.45 5.21
N ASP A 495 12.80 9.38 4.35
CA ASP A 495 12.98 9.49 2.90
C ASP A 495 12.37 10.77 2.35
N ALA A 496 13.06 11.37 1.36
CA ALA A 496 12.44 12.33 0.47
C ALA A 496 11.50 11.63 -0.53
N SER A 497 11.91 10.45 -1.01
CA SER A 497 11.20 9.68 -2.03
C SER A 497 11.37 8.19 -1.75
N THR A 498 10.32 7.41 -1.95
CA THR A 498 10.34 5.95 -1.87
C THR A 498 9.71 5.41 -3.15
N ARG A 499 10.21 4.29 -3.69
CA ARG A 499 9.63 3.63 -4.86
C ARG A 499 8.29 2.98 -4.48
N GLY A 500 7.36 2.92 -5.43
CA GLY A 500 6.15 2.10 -5.30
C GLY A 500 6.45 0.61 -5.10
N LEU A 501 5.39 -0.17 -4.89
CA LEU A 501 5.47 -1.62 -4.76
C LEU A 501 5.28 -2.33 -6.10
N GLY A 502 4.37 -1.84 -6.94
CA GLY A 502 3.94 -2.55 -8.14
C GLY A 502 3.40 -3.94 -7.82
N THR A 503 3.44 -4.82 -8.81
CA THR A 503 3.03 -6.23 -8.72
C THR A 503 3.93 -7.12 -9.59
N ALA A 504 5.21 -6.77 -9.75
CA ALA A 504 6.08 -7.36 -10.76
C ALA A 504 6.48 -8.82 -10.49
N SER A 505 6.19 -9.34 -9.29
CA SER A 505 6.30 -10.79 -9.01
C SER A 505 5.53 -11.62 -10.04
N CYS A 506 4.32 -11.19 -10.40
CA CYS A 506 3.60 -11.63 -11.59
C CYS A 506 2.71 -10.50 -12.12
N GLY A 507 3.11 -9.91 -13.25
CA GLY A 507 2.37 -8.81 -13.88
C GLY A 507 3.13 -7.47 -13.92
N PRO A 508 2.42 -6.34 -13.97
CA PRO A 508 3.05 -5.04 -14.20
C PRO A 508 3.92 -4.60 -13.02
N ASP A 509 5.06 -4.02 -13.36
CA ASP A 509 5.91 -3.29 -12.43
C ASP A 509 5.31 -1.90 -12.08
N VAL A 510 5.94 -1.22 -11.12
CA VAL A 510 5.61 0.13 -10.66
C VAL A 510 5.39 1.08 -11.85
N LEU A 511 4.25 1.78 -11.85
CA LEU A 511 3.94 2.76 -12.90
C LEU A 511 4.95 3.92 -12.89
N PRO A 512 5.24 4.56 -14.04
CA PRO A 512 6.27 5.61 -14.13
C PRO A 512 6.13 6.74 -13.09
N GLN A 513 4.91 7.16 -12.74
CA GLN A 513 4.69 8.23 -11.75
C GLN A 513 5.00 7.83 -10.30
N TYR A 514 5.21 6.55 -10.03
CA TYR A 514 5.54 6.00 -8.71
C TYR A 514 7.00 5.49 -8.64
N ARG A 515 7.75 5.64 -9.72
CA ARG A 515 9.20 5.43 -9.78
C ARG A 515 9.94 6.68 -9.33
N ILE A 516 11.19 6.53 -8.93
CA ILE A 516 12.04 7.65 -8.54
C ILE A 516 12.89 8.06 -9.75
N PRO A 517 12.71 9.26 -10.33
CA PRO A 517 13.51 9.69 -11.47
C PRO A 517 14.96 9.98 -11.07
N ALA A 518 15.87 9.99 -12.04
CA ALA A 518 17.20 10.58 -11.87
C ALA A 518 17.10 12.11 -11.61
N GLY A 519 18.23 12.74 -11.28
CA GLY A 519 18.33 14.17 -11.01
C GLY A 519 18.45 14.52 -9.53
N THR A 520 18.11 15.76 -9.17
CA THR A 520 18.29 16.27 -7.79
C THR A 520 17.07 15.97 -6.91
N HIS A 521 17.31 15.29 -5.80
CA HIS A 521 16.36 15.06 -4.72
C HIS A 521 16.85 15.76 -3.45
N ARG A 522 15.93 16.37 -2.69
CA ARG A 522 16.28 17.11 -1.48
C ARG A 522 15.46 16.60 -0.30
N LEU A 523 16.10 16.32 0.81
CA LEU A 523 15.47 15.91 2.07
C LEU A 523 15.80 16.96 3.13
N ARG A 524 14.79 17.65 3.66
CA ARG A 524 14.94 18.66 4.71
C ARG A 524 14.02 18.40 5.87
N TYR A 525 14.57 18.40 7.07
CA TYR A 525 13.82 18.17 8.29
C TYR A 525 14.51 18.76 9.51
N TRP A 526 13.75 18.86 10.60
CA TRP A 526 14.20 19.26 11.93
C TRP A 526 14.13 18.06 12.86
N MET A 527 15.15 17.85 13.68
CA MET A 527 15.16 16.88 14.77
C MET A 527 15.12 17.62 16.11
N SER A 528 14.27 17.16 17.03
CA SER A 528 14.16 17.75 18.36
C SER A 528 13.83 16.70 19.41
N VAL A 529 14.39 16.84 20.61
CA VAL A 529 14.06 16.02 21.76
C VAL A 529 12.98 16.71 22.58
N ARG A 530 11.89 15.99 22.84
CA ARG A 530 10.74 16.45 23.62
C ARG A 530 10.67 15.68 24.92
N VAL A 531 10.37 16.38 26.01
CA VAL A 531 9.98 15.74 27.27
C VAL A 531 8.47 15.60 27.25
N LEU A 532 8.01 14.39 27.50
CA LEU A 532 6.59 14.06 27.59
C LEU A 532 6.09 14.53 28.96
N SER A 533 5.02 15.31 28.98
CA SER A 533 4.29 15.52 30.22
C SER A 533 3.68 14.20 30.66
N GLN A 534 3.92 13.80 31.92
CA GLN A 534 3.30 12.62 32.53
C GLN A 534 1.78 12.64 32.45
#